data_AF-A0A6V7V1R7-F1
#
_entry.id   AF-A0A6V7V1R7-F1
#
_cell.length_a   1.000
_cell.length_b   1.000
_cell.length_c   1.000
_cell.angle_alpha   90.00
_cell.angle_beta   90.00
_cell.angle_gamma   90.00
#
_symmetry.space_group_name_H-M   'P 1'
#
loop_
_entity.id
_entity.type
_entity.pdbx_description
1 polymer ?
#
loop_
_entity_poly.entity_id
_entity_poly.type
_entity_poly.pdbx_seq_one_letter_code
_entity_poly.pdbx_strand_id
1 'polypeptide(L)'
;MLSLDSFTYRLLWRLKNFLHFRNRGPQPIIYNAPCRKFIPPSNFESLLDKEKMINFVALKDELNILSRIFNQLPEKLDERDWHSLVQLSNTKDRFFYIRFLYKREKKRTNEKINEEMKKLKFEENKKQKLPINHQINKEEQSLIYLRNSHIDLLQKHLATNKIIEAFRLKEEYPIIAIDCRWLHLHSERGLNLAFKQLKYLIGRNRDREFPWPLYLTNFIKENNSKIEEAKRKHFSIINGNFFTAHITSKSYLELFPELKEKQKIVYLSPHSKEPLESVEPNTCYIIGGIVDAFSEPEIPSKASIEVATQEGLQCKRLNLDYRQLKGGNPMFTLDQVLDILHDVYDKSEWEETIRRYVPKRKFESKSEKNLSVKSFYKNTAERNRQIIGILQKNCGINQRTTTNAYYHTSSNCFEVKKETKISSKKLFDGTISRKTNGGKKRTENGHLFRKETK
;
A
#
# COMPACT_ATOMS: atom_id res chain seq x y z
N MET A 1 -22.53 -28.68 8.86
CA MET A 1 -21.99 -27.48 9.54
C MET A 1 -23.15 -26.83 10.27
N LEU A 2 -23.06 -26.56 11.58
CA LEU A 2 -24.11 -25.83 12.30
C LEU A 2 -24.24 -24.42 11.69
N SER A 3 -25.47 -23.97 11.44
CA SER A 3 -25.73 -22.61 10.97
C SER A 3 -25.33 -21.58 12.05
N LEU A 4 -24.71 -20.46 11.66
CA LEU A 4 -24.21 -19.45 12.63
C LEU A 4 -25.33 -18.75 13.41
N ASP A 5 -26.57 -18.89 12.97
CA ASP A 5 -27.77 -18.39 13.64
C ASP A 5 -28.40 -19.39 14.63
N SER A 6 -27.92 -20.65 14.67
CA SER A 6 -28.48 -21.67 15.56
C SER A 6 -28.16 -21.41 17.04
N PHE A 7 -29.11 -21.72 17.92
CA PHE A 7 -28.92 -21.62 19.37
C PHE A 7 -27.73 -22.46 19.85
N THR A 8 -27.59 -23.68 19.31
CA THR A 8 -26.49 -24.60 19.62
C THR A 8 -25.13 -24.03 19.24
N TYR A 9 -25.02 -23.38 18.08
CA TYR A 9 -23.77 -22.74 17.66
C TYR A 9 -23.44 -21.53 18.54
N ARG A 10 -24.44 -20.72 18.90
CA ARG A 10 -24.28 -19.58 19.81
C ARG A 10 -23.75 -20.01 21.17
N LEU A 11 -24.32 -21.07 21.76
CA LEU A 11 -23.89 -21.60 23.05
C LEU A 11 -22.43 -22.10 22.97
N LEU A 12 -22.12 -22.90 21.95
CA LEU A 12 -20.78 -23.42 21.72
C LEU A 12 -19.75 -22.28 21.54
N TRP A 13 -20.11 -21.25 20.76
CA TRP A 13 -19.24 -20.10 20.52
C TRP A 13 -18.99 -19.29 21.79
N ARG A 14 -20.03 -19.06 22.62
CA ARG A 14 -19.91 -18.36 23.92
C ARG A 14 -18.99 -19.13 24.87
N LEU A 15 -19.13 -20.45 24.93
CA LEU A 15 -18.27 -21.32 25.74
C LEU A 15 -16.81 -21.26 25.30
N LYS A 16 -16.55 -21.36 23.98
CA LYS A 16 -15.20 -21.18 23.42
C LYS A 16 -14.63 -19.79 23.69
N ASN A 17 -15.47 -18.76 23.67
CA ASN A 17 -15.07 -17.39 23.96
C ASN A 17 -14.69 -17.18 25.43
N PHE A 18 -15.50 -17.71 26.35
CA PHE A 18 -15.26 -17.69 27.79
C PHE A 18 -13.96 -18.42 28.16
N LEU A 19 -13.72 -19.58 27.55
CA LEU A 19 -12.50 -20.38 27.76
C LEU A 19 -11.29 -19.90 26.92
N HIS A 20 -11.36 -18.71 26.32
CA HIS A 20 -10.26 -18.10 25.57
C HIS A 20 -9.63 -18.95 24.45
N PHE A 21 -10.40 -19.87 23.85
CA PHE A 21 -9.90 -20.68 22.74
C PHE A 21 -9.37 -19.80 21.60
N ARG A 22 -8.21 -20.17 21.04
CA ARG A 22 -7.60 -19.46 19.90
C ARG A 22 -8.42 -19.61 18.61
N ASN A 23 -9.18 -20.68 18.45
CA ASN A 23 -10.03 -20.94 17.28
C ASN A 23 -11.51 -21.02 17.66
N ARG A 24 -12.13 -19.85 17.88
CA ARG A 24 -13.55 -19.73 18.28
C ARG A 24 -14.51 -20.00 17.12
N GLY A 25 -14.03 -19.88 15.87
CA GLY A 25 -14.87 -19.87 14.67
C GLY A 25 -15.53 -18.50 14.42
N PRO A 26 -16.31 -18.36 13.33
CA PRO A 26 -17.04 -17.14 13.01
C PRO A 26 -17.96 -16.68 14.15
N GLN A 27 -18.10 -15.38 14.36
CA GLN A 27 -19.04 -14.86 15.35
C GLN A 27 -20.48 -15.20 14.93
N PRO A 28 -21.34 -15.68 15.86
CA PRO A 28 -22.72 -16.05 15.55
C PRO A 28 -23.56 -14.86 15.11
N ILE A 29 -24.55 -15.11 14.25
CA ILE A 29 -25.51 -14.11 13.79
C ILE A 29 -26.68 -14.11 14.78
N ILE A 30 -26.98 -12.93 15.33
CA ILE A 30 -28.03 -12.73 16.35
C ILE A 30 -29.00 -11.70 15.80
N TYR A 31 -30.28 -12.04 15.77
CA TYR A 31 -31.36 -11.12 15.43
C TYR A 31 -31.74 -10.33 16.67
N ASN A 32 -31.45 -9.04 16.67
CA ASN A 32 -31.83 -8.11 17.73
C ASN A 32 -32.93 -7.15 17.23
N ALA A 33 -33.41 -6.31 18.13
CA ALA A 33 -34.11 -5.08 17.74
C ALA A 33 -33.25 -4.26 16.76
N PRO A 34 -33.85 -3.54 15.80
CA PRO A 34 -33.12 -2.76 14.82
C PRO A 34 -32.23 -1.72 15.51
N CYS A 35 -30.92 -1.83 15.34
CA CYS A 35 -29.95 -0.95 16.00
C CYS A 35 -29.82 0.44 15.33
N ARG A 36 -30.33 0.58 14.10
CA ARG A 36 -30.26 1.80 13.29
C ARG A 36 -31.52 1.93 12.44
N LYS A 37 -31.94 3.17 12.20
CA LYS A 37 -33.02 3.52 11.25
C LYS A 37 -32.44 4.44 10.20
N PHE A 38 -32.41 3.99 8.95
CA PHE A 38 -31.95 4.79 7.81
C PHE A 38 -33.15 5.37 7.08
N ILE A 39 -33.18 6.69 6.94
CA ILE A 39 -34.25 7.43 6.30
C ILE A 39 -33.67 8.06 5.02
N PRO A 40 -34.27 7.82 3.83
CA PRO A 40 -33.82 8.42 2.59
C PRO A 40 -34.13 9.93 2.55
N PRO A 41 -33.43 10.72 1.70
CA PRO A 41 -33.75 12.13 1.49
C PRO A 41 -35.18 12.33 0.99
N SER A 42 -35.77 13.50 1.29
CA SER A 42 -37.09 13.88 0.79
C SER A 42 -37.12 13.86 -0.74
N ASN A 43 -38.19 13.33 -1.33
CA ASN A 43 -38.37 13.20 -2.79
C ASN A 43 -37.30 12.36 -3.50
N PHE A 44 -36.49 11.59 -2.77
CA PHE A 44 -35.47 10.73 -3.40
C PHE A 44 -36.10 9.68 -4.32
N GLU A 45 -37.26 9.13 -3.94
CA GLU A 45 -37.98 8.10 -4.72
C GLU A 45 -38.47 8.62 -6.08
N SER A 46 -38.87 9.89 -6.19
CA SER A 46 -39.36 10.46 -7.45
C SER A 46 -38.26 10.80 -8.46
N LEU A 47 -37.00 10.80 -8.02
CA LEU A 47 -35.82 11.09 -8.85
C LEU A 47 -35.18 9.83 -9.46
N LEU A 48 -35.67 8.64 -9.12
CA LEU A 48 -35.09 7.38 -9.57
C LEU A 48 -35.78 6.85 -10.82
N ASP A 49 -34.97 6.35 -11.75
CA ASP A 49 -35.47 5.57 -12.89
C ASP A 49 -35.99 4.19 -12.43
N LYS A 50 -36.68 3.47 -13.34
CA LYS A 50 -37.31 2.18 -13.02
C LYS A 50 -36.32 1.14 -12.48
N GLU A 51 -35.09 1.11 -13.01
CA GLU A 51 -34.06 0.16 -12.58
C GLU A 51 -33.50 0.51 -11.19
N LYS A 52 -33.24 1.78 -10.95
CA LYS A 52 -32.79 2.29 -9.65
C LYS A 52 -33.87 2.17 -8.58
N MET A 53 -35.15 2.31 -8.94
CA MET A 53 -36.25 2.08 -8.00
C MET A 53 -36.28 0.64 -7.48
N ILE A 54 -36.03 -0.33 -8.36
CA ILE A 54 -35.91 -1.75 -7.99
C ILE A 54 -34.74 -1.93 -7.00
N ASN A 55 -33.56 -1.37 -7.29
CA ASN A 55 -32.41 -1.43 -6.37
C ASN A 55 -32.68 -0.72 -5.04
N PHE A 56 -33.42 0.39 -5.06
CA PHE A 56 -33.75 1.17 -3.88
C PHE A 56 -34.72 0.46 -2.95
N VAL A 57 -35.74 -0.23 -3.48
CA VAL A 57 -36.64 -1.07 -2.67
C VAL A 57 -35.84 -2.17 -1.98
N ALA A 58 -35.00 -2.90 -2.72
CA ALA A 58 -34.15 -3.93 -2.13
C ALA A 58 -33.16 -3.37 -1.10
N LEU A 59 -32.60 -2.18 -1.33
CA LEU A 59 -31.74 -1.51 -0.35
C LEU A 59 -32.49 -1.22 0.96
N LYS A 60 -33.76 -0.76 0.92
CA LYS A 60 -34.57 -0.51 2.12
C LYS A 60 -34.77 -1.79 2.94
N ASP A 61 -35.10 -2.89 2.27
CA ASP A 61 -35.29 -4.20 2.91
C ASP A 61 -33.97 -4.73 3.48
N GLU A 62 -32.88 -4.62 2.72
CA GLU A 62 -31.54 -4.99 3.17
C GLU A 62 -31.11 -4.21 4.40
N LEU A 63 -31.33 -2.90 4.45
CA LEU A 63 -31.01 -2.06 5.60
C LEU A 63 -31.85 -2.42 6.83
N ASN A 64 -33.13 -2.75 6.66
CA ASN A 64 -34.00 -3.20 7.74
C ASN A 64 -33.47 -4.51 8.36
N ILE A 65 -33.11 -5.50 7.54
CA ILE A 65 -32.54 -6.77 8.02
C ILE A 65 -31.16 -6.55 8.64
N LEU A 66 -30.27 -5.82 7.94
CA LEU A 66 -28.92 -5.53 8.41
C LEU A 66 -28.93 -4.87 9.79
N SER A 67 -29.84 -3.92 10.03
CA SER A 67 -29.98 -3.25 11.32
C SER A 67 -30.25 -4.21 12.49
N ARG A 68 -30.76 -5.42 12.22
CA ARG A 68 -31.10 -6.42 13.23
C ARG A 68 -29.98 -7.44 13.43
N ILE A 69 -29.25 -7.78 12.37
CA ILE A 69 -28.26 -8.88 12.37
C ILE A 69 -26.80 -8.42 12.38
N PHE A 70 -26.54 -7.14 12.08
CA PHE A 70 -25.21 -6.60 11.85
C PHE A 70 -25.03 -5.26 12.56
N ASN A 71 -24.00 -5.18 13.42
CA ASN A 71 -23.74 -4.02 14.27
C ASN A 71 -22.67 -3.07 13.69
N GLN A 72 -21.99 -3.43 12.61
CA GLN A 72 -20.95 -2.60 11.98
C GLN A 72 -21.56 -1.76 10.85
N LEU A 73 -22.51 -0.92 11.23
CA LEU A 73 -23.26 -0.05 10.32
C LEU A 73 -22.89 1.42 10.56
N PRO A 74 -22.88 2.26 9.50
CA PRO A 74 -22.64 3.68 9.66
C PRO A 74 -23.72 4.34 10.54
N GLU A 75 -23.38 5.47 11.16
CA GLU A 75 -24.32 6.23 11.98
C GLU A 75 -25.44 6.86 11.14
N LYS A 76 -25.09 7.39 9.97
CA LYS A 76 -26.02 8.00 9.02
C LYS A 76 -25.56 7.78 7.59
N LEU A 77 -26.49 7.87 6.64
CA LEU A 77 -26.21 7.88 5.21
C LEU A 77 -26.50 9.28 4.67
N ASP A 78 -25.50 9.91 4.04
CA ASP A 78 -25.69 11.18 3.34
C ASP A 78 -26.32 10.96 1.95
N GLU A 79 -26.77 12.04 1.30
CA GLU A 79 -27.42 11.98 -0.02
C GLU A 79 -26.56 11.28 -1.08
N ARG A 80 -25.24 11.52 -1.05
CA ARG A 80 -24.30 10.87 -1.99
C ARG A 80 -24.15 9.39 -1.72
N ASP A 81 -24.16 8.98 -0.45
CA ASP A 81 -24.12 7.58 -0.04
C ASP A 81 -25.39 6.85 -0.51
N TRP A 82 -26.57 7.48 -0.41
CA TRP A 82 -27.82 6.94 -0.96
C TRP A 82 -27.76 6.77 -2.48
N HIS A 83 -27.31 7.78 -3.22
CA HIS A 83 -27.13 7.68 -4.68
C HIS A 83 -26.16 6.56 -5.05
N SER A 84 -25.02 6.49 -4.36
CA SER A 84 -24.00 5.45 -4.61
C SER A 84 -24.54 4.05 -4.34
N LEU A 85 -25.33 3.86 -3.28
CA LEU A 85 -25.91 2.56 -2.93
C LEU A 85 -26.96 2.08 -3.93
N VAL A 86 -27.77 2.98 -4.46
CA VAL A 86 -28.82 2.65 -5.44
C VAL A 86 -28.25 2.32 -6.82
N GLN A 87 -27.09 2.89 -7.17
CA GLN A 87 -26.36 2.53 -8.38
C GLN A 87 -25.82 1.10 -8.35
N LEU A 88 -25.60 0.52 -7.16
CA LEU A 88 -25.11 -0.85 -7.01
C LEU A 88 -26.26 -1.83 -7.20
N SER A 89 -26.15 -2.69 -8.21
CA SER A 89 -27.21 -3.65 -8.57
C SER A 89 -27.28 -4.85 -7.62
N ASN A 90 -26.16 -5.26 -7.01
CA ASN A 90 -26.11 -6.48 -6.21
C ASN A 90 -25.98 -6.23 -4.69
N THR A 91 -26.60 -7.14 -3.91
CA THR A 91 -26.59 -7.13 -2.43
C THR A 91 -25.19 -7.19 -1.83
N LYS A 92 -24.28 -7.93 -2.48
CA LYS A 92 -22.90 -8.12 -2.00
C LYS A 92 -22.15 -6.78 -1.98
N ASP A 93 -22.24 -6.02 -3.05
CA ASP A 93 -21.55 -4.75 -3.22
C ASP A 93 -22.18 -3.68 -2.34
N ARG A 94 -23.51 -3.63 -2.23
CA ARG A 94 -24.20 -2.77 -1.25
C ARG A 94 -23.74 -3.07 0.19
N PHE A 95 -23.69 -4.34 0.57
CA PHE A 95 -23.17 -4.74 1.90
C PHE A 95 -21.72 -4.29 2.13
N PHE A 96 -20.83 -4.52 1.16
CA PHE A 96 -19.43 -4.10 1.28
C PHE A 96 -19.27 -2.58 1.26
N TYR A 97 -20.10 -1.85 0.53
CA TYR A 97 -20.15 -0.39 0.55
C TYR A 97 -20.57 0.13 1.93
N ILE A 98 -21.67 -0.37 2.51
CA ILE A 98 -22.10 -0.02 3.87
C ILE A 98 -20.99 -0.29 4.90
N ARG A 99 -20.34 -1.46 4.81
CA ARG A 99 -19.19 -1.81 5.67
C ARG A 99 -18.01 -0.84 5.47
N PHE A 100 -17.78 -0.38 4.24
CA PHE A 100 -16.78 0.64 3.94
C PHE A 100 -17.13 1.97 4.60
N LEU A 101 -18.39 2.42 4.54
CA LEU A 101 -18.86 3.64 5.21
C LEU A 101 -18.61 3.59 6.72
N TYR A 102 -19.02 2.49 7.37
CA TYR A 102 -18.76 2.28 8.80
C TYR A 102 -17.26 2.34 9.15
N LYS A 103 -16.41 1.67 8.37
CA LYS A 103 -14.95 1.69 8.58
C LYS A 103 -14.38 3.09 8.41
N ARG A 104 -14.88 3.85 7.43
CA ARG A 104 -14.48 5.23 7.16
C ARG A 104 -14.82 6.14 8.34
N GLU A 105 -16.03 6.03 8.89
CA GLU A 105 -16.46 6.77 10.08
C GLU A 105 -15.59 6.41 11.30
N LYS A 106 -15.45 5.11 11.60
CA LYS A 106 -14.63 4.67 12.73
C LYS A 106 -13.18 5.11 12.63
N LYS A 107 -12.62 5.13 11.42
CA LYS A 107 -11.27 5.66 11.19
C LYS A 107 -11.19 7.15 11.55
N ARG A 108 -12.16 7.96 11.11
CA ARG A 108 -12.23 9.40 11.46
C ARG A 108 -12.38 9.60 12.97
N THR A 109 -13.24 8.84 13.63
CA THR A 109 -13.41 8.91 15.09
C THR A 109 -12.13 8.53 15.82
N ASN A 110 -11.44 7.46 15.40
CA ASN A 110 -10.16 7.08 15.97
C ASN A 110 -9.06 8.13 15.72
N GLU A 111 -9.04 8.77 14.54
CA GLU A 111 -8.12 9.87 14.24
C GLU A 111 -8.35 11.05 15.20
N LYS A 112 -9.61 11.46 15.41
CA LYS A 112 -9.97 12.49 16.40
C LYS A 112 -9.55 12.12 17.82
N ILE A 113 -9.89 10.91 18.27
CA ILE A 113 -9.47 10.40 19.59
C ILE A 113 -7.95 10.43 19.71
N ASN A 114 -7.21 10.00 18.69
CA ASN A 114 -5.74 10.02 18.72
C ASN A 114 -5.18 11.44 18.77
N GLU A 115 -5.79 12.39 18.07
CA GLU A 115 -5.43 13.82 18.13
C GLU A 115 -5.70 14.40 19.51
N GLU A 116 -6.86 14.13 20.10
CA GLU A 116 -7.20 14.53 21.47
C GLU A 116 -6.24 13.90 22.49
N MET A 117 -5.96 12.61 22.37
CA MET A 117 -4.99 11.92 23.24
C MET A 117 -3.57 12.49 23.09
N LYS A 118 -3.18 12.93 21.89
CA LYS A 118 -1.91 13.64 21.69
C LYS A 118 -1.91 15.01 22.37
N LYS A 119 -3.01 15.76 22.29
CA LYS A 119 -3.19 17.04 22.98
C LYS A 119 -3.12 16.85 24.50
N LEU A 120 -3.84 15.87 25.04
CA LEU A 120 -3.81 15.53 26.47
C LEU A 120 -2.41 15.13 26.93
N LYS A 121 -1.70 14.27 26.18
CA LYS A 121 -0.30 13.92 26.48
C LYS A 121 0.64 15.12 26.41
N PHE A 122 0.41 16.03 25.46
CA PHE A 122 1.17 17.27 25.37
C PHE A 122 0.91 18.17 26.59
N GLU A 123 -0.34 18.29 27.04
CA GLU A 123 -0.72 19.00 28.26
C GLU A 123 -0.16 18.35 29.53
N GLU A 124 -0.19 17.02 29.65
CA GLU A 124 0.43 16.28 30.75
C GLU A 124 1.94 16.49 30.79
N ASN A 125 2.62 16.40 29.65
CA ASN A 125 4.06 16.69 29.54
C ASN A 125 4.37 18.15 29.88
N LYS A 126 3.46 19.09 29.57
CA LYS A 126 3.57 20.50 29.98
C LYS A 126 3.42 20.67 31.49
N LYS A 127 2.51 19.93 32.13
CA LYS A 127 2.32 19.92 33.59
C LYS A 127 3.48 19.24 34.33
N GLN A 128 4.07 18.19 33.76
CA GLN A 128 5.24 17.50 34.34
C GLN A 128 6.53 18.31 34.20
N LYS A 129 6.64 19.16 33.17
CA LYS A 129 7.73 20.13 33.00
C LYS A 129 7.46 21.47 33.70
N LEU A 130 6.96 21.44 34.95
CA LEU A 130 6.94 22.62 35.80
C LEU A 130 8.35 22.84 36.37
N PRO A 131 9.06 23.93 36.05
CA PRO A 131 9.97 24.52 37.01
C PRO A 131 9.14 25.21 38.10
N ILE A 132 9.68 25.16 39.31
CA ILE A 132 9.41 26.01 40.48
C ILE A 132 8.69 27.33 40.11
N ASN A 133 7.45 27.47 40.61
CA ASN A 133 6.69 28.71 40.82
C ASN A 133 6.88 29.85 39.78
N HIS A 134 6.21 29.77 38.63
CA HIS A 134 5.83 30.96 37.85
C HIS A 134 4.44 30.77 37.23
N GLN A 135 3.50 31.66 37.57
CA GLN A 135 2.21 31.78 36.90
C GLN A 135 2.45 32.26 35.46
N ILE A 136 2.45 31.34 34.50
CA ILE A 136 2.65 31.69 33.09
C ILE A 136 1.48 32.55 32.60
N ASN A 137 1.71 33.85 32.44
CA ASN A 137 0.71 34.83 32.02
C ASN A 137 0.30 34.62 30.53
N LYS A 138 -0.77 35.28 30.06
CA LYS A 138 -1.24 35.18 28.65
C LYS A 138 -0.20 35.67 27.63
N GLU A 139 0.69 36.58 28.01
CA GLU A 139 1.76 37.12 27.17
C GLU A 139 2.88 36.09 27.00
N GLU A 140 3.29 35.38 28.06
CA GLU A 140 4.25 34.28 28.02
C GLU A 140 3.74 33.10 27.19
N GLN A 141 2.43 32.79 27.24
CA GLN A 141 1.85 31.80 26.33
C GLN A 141 1.92 32.23 24.86
N SER A 142 1.68 33.52 24.59
CA SER A 142 1.82 34.11 23.25
C SER A 142 3.28 34.10 22.80
N LEU A 143 4.22 34.38 23.70
CA LEU A 143 5.67 34.30 23.45
C LEU A 143 6.14 32.85 23.20
N ILE A 144 5.58 31.85 23.89
CA ILE A 144 5.85 30.43 23.62
C ILE A 144 5.32 30.02 22.24
N TYR A 145 4.12 30.45 21.87
CA TYR A 145 3.57 30.19 20.54
C TYR A 145 4.40 30.86 19.43
N LEU A 146 4.75 32.13 19.61
CA LEU A 146 5.66 32.87 18.72
C LEU A 146 7.01 32.18 18.62
N ARG A 147 7.60 31.75 19.74
CA ARG A 147 8.84 30.97 19.78
C ARG A 147 8.72 29.68 18.99
N ASN A 148 7.65 28.89 19.18
CA ASN A 148 7.46 27.65 18.42
C ASN A 148 7.30 27.91 16.92
N SER A 149 6.52 28.93 16.53
CA SER A 149 6.38 29.31 15.12
C SER A 149 7.69 29.80 14.50
N HIS A 150 8.51 30.52 15.27
CA HIS A 150 9.83 30.98 14.85
C HIS A 150 10.82 29.81 14.73
N ILE A 151 10.81 28.87 15.68
CA ILE A 151 11.62 27.64 15.60
C ILE A 151 11.22 26.80 14.39
N ASP A 152 9.92 26.61 14.13
CA ASP A 152 9.44 25.89 12.95
C ASP A 152 9.89 26.57 11.66
N LEU A 153 9.85 27.91 11.61
CA LEU A 153 10.33 28.68 10.47
C LEU A 153 11.85 28.55 10.29
N LEU A 154 12.63 28.67 11.37
CA LEU A 154 14.08 28.47 11.35
C LEU A 154 14.44 27.05 10.87
N GLN A 155 13.74 26.02 11.35
CA GLN A 155 13.94 24.65 10.89
C GLN A 155 13.69 24.51 9.38
N LYS A 156 12.65 25.16 8.85
CA LYS A 156 12.38 25.19 7.39
C LYS A 156 13.49 25.90 6.63
N HIS A 157 14.00 27.02 7.13
CA HIS A 157 15.13 27.72 6.52
C HIS A 157 16.40 26.88 6.54
N LEU A 158 16.74 26.25 7.67
CA LEU A 158 17.89 25.36 7.78
C LEU A 158 17.78 24.18 6.80
N ALA A 159 16.62 23.55 6.74
CA ALA A 159 16.37 22.46 5.79
C ALA A 159 16.51 22.93 4.33
N THR A 160 16.05 24.15 4.02
CA THR A 160 16.19 24.73 2.68
C THR A 160 17.66 25.04 2.36
N ASN A 161 18.43 25.57 3.31
CA ASN A 161 19.85 25.83 3.14
C ASN A 161 20.64 24.56 2.86
N LYS A 162 20.38 23.47 3.60
CA LYS A 162 20.98 22.14 3.33
C LYS A 162 20.69 21.65 1.92
N ILE A 163 19.47 21.85 1.44
CA ILE A 163 19.08 21.48 0.07
C ILE A 163 19.84 22.34 -0.94
N ILE A 164 19.89 23.66 -0.76
CA ILE A 164 20.66 24.56 -1.63
C ILE A 164 22.12 24.12 -1.70
N GLU A 165 22.72 23.78 -0.56
CA GLU A 165 24.09 23.27 -0.47
C GLU A 165 24.25 21.95 -1.24
N ALA A 166 23.34 21.00 -1.08
CA ALA A 166 23.34 19.75 -1.84
C ALA A 166 23.29 20.00 -3.35
N PHE A 167 22.50 20.97 -3.83
CA PHE A 167 22.47 21.34 -5.25
C PHE A 167 23.77 22.02 -5.72
N ARG A 168 24.46 22.78 -4.85
CA ARG A 168 25.76 23.38 -5.16
C ARG A 168 26.86 22.31 -5.24
N LEU A 169 26.84 21.35 -4.32
CA LEU A 169 27.80 20.25 -4.22
C LEU A 169 27.28 18.98 -4.92
N LYS A 170 26.53 19.13 -6.03
CA LYS A 170 25.89 18.00 -6.72
C LYS A 170 26.86 16.91 -7.19
N GLU A 171 28.15 17.24 -7.32
CA GLU A 171 29.21 16.30 -7.70
C GLU A 171 29.72 15.47 -6.52
N GLU A 172 29.51 15.92 -5.28
CA GLU A 172 29.93 15.21 -4.06
C GLU A 172 28.87 14.22 -3.57
N TYR A 173 27.63 14.34 -4.05
CA TYR A 173 26.50 13.52 -3.61
C TYR A 173 25.83 12.78 -4.78
N PRO A 174 25.13 11.67 -4.50
CA PRO A 174 24.22 11.07 -5.47
C PRO A 174 23.07 12.03 -5.83
N ILE A 175 22.57 11.94 -7.05
CA ILE A 175 21.41 12.70 -7.54
C ILE A 175 20.22 11.75 -7.66
N ILE A 176 19.04 12.16 -7.20
CA ILE A 176 17.80 11.40 -7.37
C ILE A 176 16.92 12.08 -8.41
N ALA A 177 16.56 11.33 -9.45
CA ALA A 177 15.55 11.74 -10.41
C ALA A 177 14.33 10.83 -10.30
N ILE A 178 13.15 11.41 -10.13
CA ILE A 178 11.89 10.69 -10.26
C ILE A 178 11.37 10.89 -11.67
N ASP A 179 11.16 9.79 -12.38
CA ASP A 179 10.60 9.82 -13.71
C ASP A 179 9.07 9.89 -13.63
N CYS A 180 8.53 11.10 -13.81
CA CYS A 180 7.10 11.38 -13.66
C CYS A 180 6.30 11.17 -14.95
N ARG A 181 6.89 10.58 -16.01
CA ARG A 181 6.22 10.46 -17.32
C ARG A 181 4.86 9.74 -17.25
N TRP A 182 4.66 8.80 -16.33
CA TRP A 182 3.41 8.05 -16.20
C TRP A 182 2.38 8.65 -15.25
N LEU A 183 2.65 9.79 -14.61
CA LEU A 183 1.70 10.34 -13.62
C LEU A 183 0.30 10.54 -14.23
N HIS A 184 0.21 11.04 -15.45
CA HIS A 184 -1.07 11.28 -16.14
C HIS A 184 -1.86 10.01 -16.49
N LEU A 185 -1.19 8.84 -16.56
CA LEU A 185 -1.77 7.54 -16.91
C LEU A 185 -2.27 6.76 -15.68
N HIS A 186 -2.04 7.25 -14.46
CA HIS A 186 -2.56 6.60 -13.28
C HIS A 186 -4.08 6.83 -13.14
N SER A 187 -4.79 5.81 -12.66
CA SER A 187 -6.14 5.99 -12.12
C SER A 187 -6.17 7.06 -11.02
N GLU A 188 -7.33 7.66 -10.74
CA GLU A 188 -7.44 8.69 -9.68
C GLU A 188 -6.91 8.21 -8.31
N ARG A 189 -7.15 6.93 -8.01
CA ARG A 189 -6.60 6.27 -6.82
C ARG A 189 -5.09 6.13 -6.91
N GLY A 190 -4.57 5.62 -8.02
CA GLY A 190 -3.13 5.45 -8.27
C GLY A 190 -2.40 6.77 -8.17
N LEU A 191 -2.94 7.82 -8.79
CA LEU A 191 -2.41 9.18 -8.79
C LEU A 191 -2.33 9.75 -7.37
N ASN A 192 -3.39 9.59 -6.58
CA ASN A 192 -3.40 9.99 -5.17
C ASN A 192 -2.34 9.24 -4.34
N LEU A 193 -2.08 7.97 -4.64
CA LEU A 193 -1.03 7.19 -3.97
C LEU A 193 0.37 7.62 -4.43
N ALA A 194 0.56 7.89 -5.72
CA ALA A 194 1.81 8.39 -6.29
C ALA A 194 2.21 9.73 -5.67
N PHE A 195 1.32 10.72 -5.69
CA PHE A 195 1.57 12.01 -5.04
C PHE A 195 1.82 11.90 -3.53
N LYS A 196 1.15 10.96 -2.85
CA LYS A 196 1.42 10.67 -1.44
C LYS A 196 2.83 10.12 -1.22
N GLN A 197 3.30 9.21 -2.07
CA GLN A 197 4.67 8.69 -2.00
C GLN A 197 5.71 9.76 -2.35
N LEU A 198 5.46 10.60 -3.36
CA LEU A 198 6.30 11.76 -3.69
C LEU A 198 6.42 12.71 -2.49
N LYS A 199 5.30 13.01 -1.82
CA LYS A 199 5.28 13.84 -0.62
C LYS A 199 6.18 13.28 0.48
N TYR A 200 6.10 11.97 0.73
CA TYR A 200 6.96 11.31 1.72
C TYR A 200 8.42 11.32 1.30
N LEU A 201 8.70 11.00 0.03
CA LEU A 201 10.05 11.02 -0.51
C LEU A 201 10.72 12.40 -0.33
N ILE A 202 10.00 13.48 -0.68
CA ILE A 202 10.51 14.86 -0.53
C ILE A 202 10.77 15.18 0.94
N GLY A 203 9.83 14.85 1.83
CA GLY A 203 9.98 15.09 3.26
C GLY A 203 11.14 14.30 3.87
N ARG A 204 11.28 13.03 3.51
CA ARG A 204 12.37 12.17 4.01
C ARG A 204 13.73 12.65 3.54
N ASN A 205 13.87 13.05 2.28
CA ASN A 205 15.11 13.64 1.79
C ASN A 205 15.45 14.91 2.57
N ARG A 206 14.49 15.83 2.72
CA ARG A 206 14.66 17.09 3.45
C ARG A 206 15.11 16.91 4.89
N ASP A 207 14.59 15.89 5.56
CA ASP A 207 14.85 15.64 6.98
C ASP A 207 16.20 14.91 7.20
N ARG A 208 16.95 14.56 6.14
CA ARG A 208 18.32 14.02 6.25
C ARG A 208 19.32 15.07 6.70
N GLU A 209 20.42 14.60 7.28
CA GLU A 209 21.54 15.47 7.64
C GLU A 209 22.16 16.10 6.38
N PHE A 210 22.46 15.25 5.39
CA PHE A 210 22.95 15.58 4.07
C PHE A 210 21.91 15.16 3.01
N PRO A 211 20.95 16.03 2.68
CA PRO A 211 19.96 15.71 1.65
C PRO A 211 20.61 15.63 0.27
N TRP A 212 20.00 14.89 -0.65
CA TRP A 212 20.50 14.79 -2.03
C TRP A 212 19.74 15.70 -3.00
N PRO A 213 20.35 16.17 -4.09
CA PRO A 213 19.62 16.84 -5.16
C PRO A 213 18.48 15.96 -5.69
N LEU A 214 17.26 16.46 -5.60
CA LEU A 214 16.05 15.71 -5.92
C LEU A 214 15.27 16.39 -7.04
N TYR A 215 15.03 15.65 -8.13
CA TYR A 215 14.35 16.13 -9.32
C TYR A 215 13.07 15.33 -9.57
N LEU A 216 11.96 16.02 -9.87
CA LEU A 216 10.77 15.44 -10.49
C LEU A 216 10.84 15.77 -11.99
N THR A 217 11.30 14.81 -12.79
CA THR A 217 11.59 14.94 -14.22
C THR A 217 10.46 14.41 -15.08
N ASN A 218 10.42 14.75 -16.37
CA ASN A 218 9.31 14.40 -17.27
C ASN A 218 7.94 14.76 -16.67
N PHE A 219 7.89 15.84 -15.88
CA PHE A 219 6.66 16.26 -15.22
C PHE A 219 5.80 17.01 -16.24
N ILE A 220 4.88 16.28 -16.88
CA ILE A 220 3.97 16.84 -17.88
C ILE A 220 3.02 17.82 -17.18
N LYS A 221 3.19 19.12 -17.48
CA LYS A 221 2.39 20.23 -16.95
C LYS A 221 1.07 20.45 -17.70
N GLU A 222 0.81 19.70 -18.77
CA GLU A 222 -0.41 19.84 -19.57
C GLU A 222 -1.64 19.84 -18.65
N ASN A 223 -2.65 20.65 -19.00
CA ASN A 223 -3.85 21.05 -18.24
C ASN A 223 -4.71 19.88 -17.72
N ASN A 224 -4.12 18.96 -16.98
CA ASN A 224 -4.74 17.79 -16.40
C ASN A 224 -5.22 18.18 -15.01
N SER A 225 -6.50 18.50 -14.91
CA SER A 225 -7.16 18.90 -13.68
C SER A 225 -6.91 17.92 -12.52
N LYS A 226 -6.76 16.62 -12.82
CA LYS A 226 -6.48 15.56 -11.83
C LYS A 226 -5.08 15.69 -11.23
N ILE A 227 -4.07 15.97 -12.06
CA ILE A 227 -2.68 16.18 -11.58
C ILE A 227 -2.62 17.41 -10.70
N GLU A 228 -3.21 18.52 -11.14
CA GLU A 228 -3.21 19.75 -10.38
C GLU A 228 -3.99 19.62 -9.06
N GLU A 229 -5.10 18.89 -9.05
CA GLU A 229 -5.81 18.56 -7.81
C GLU A 229 -4.97 17.71 -6.86
N ALA A 230 -4.33 16.64 -7.36
CA ALA A 230 -3.46 15.78 -6.56
C ALA A 230 -2.27 16.56 -5.99
N LYS A 231 -1.66 17.43 -6.81
CA LYS A 231 -0.59 18.34 -6.40
C LYS A 231 -1.05 19.30 -5.31
N ARG A 232 -2.19 19.99 -5.48
CA ARG A 232 -2.76 20.85 -4.42
C ARG A 232 -3.02 20.07 -3.15
N LYS A 233 -3.59 18.88 -3.24
CA LYS A 233 -3.95 18.05 -2.09
C LYS A 233 -2.75 17.56 -1.29
N HIS A 234 -1.71 17.07 -1.97
CA HIS A 234 -0.57 16.43 -1.29
C HIS A 234 0.57 17.38 -1.01
N PHE A 235 0.82 18.33 -1.92
CA PHE A 235 1.89 19.31 -1.79
C PHE A 235 1.44 20.63 -1.19
N SER A 236 0.17 20.90 -0.86
CA SER A 236 -0.26 22.18 -0.23
C SER A 236 0.58 22.62 0.97
N ILE A 237 1.02 21.67 1.80
CA ILE A 237 1.87 21.94 2.99
C ILE A 237 3.33 22.25 2.61
N ILE A 238 3.76 21.78 1.44
CA ILE A 238 5.13 21.89 0.91
C ILE A 238 5.22 23.00 -0.18
N ASN A 239 4.09 23.42 -0.76
CA ASN A 239 4.00 24.42 -1.80
C ASN A 239 4.27 25.80 -1.17
N GLY A 240 5.38 26.41 -1.58
CA GLY A 240 5.87 27.70 -1.12
C GLY A 240 7.39 27.79 -1.32
N ASN A 241 8.03 28.80 -0.72
CA ASN A 241 9.49 29.02 -0.82
C ASN A 241 10.34 27.90 -0.19
N PHE A 242 9.71 26.92 0.47
CA PHE A 242 10.35 25.80 1.17
C PHE A 242 10.14 24.45 0.49
N PHE A 243 9.75 24.44 -0.79
CA PHE A 243 9.64 23.22 -1.56
C PHE A 243 11.04 22.70 -1.92
N THR A 244 11.41 21.51 -1.43
CA THR A 244 12.79 21.00 -1.45
C THR A 244 13.07 19.99 -2.57
N ALA A 245 12.33 20.08 -3.67
CA ALA A 245 12.59 19.29 -4.88
C ALA A 245 12.47 20.19 -6.12
N HIS A 246 13.18 19.84 -7.19
CA HIS A 246 13.12 20.58 -8.44
C HIS A 246 12.12 19.92 -9.41
N ILE A 247 11.01 20.59 -9.74
CA ILE A 247 10.01 20.07 -10.68
C ILE A 247 10.29 20.62 -12.07
N THR A 248 10.41 19.74 -13.07
CA THR A 248 10.71 20.13 -14.44
C THR A 248 10.04 19.20 -15.46
N SER A 249 9.67 19.76 -16.60
CA SER A 249 9.17 18.99 -17.75
C SER A 249 10.31 18.32 -18.53
N LYS A 250 11.55 18.77 -18.34
CA LYS A 250 12.74 18.21 -19.01
C LYS A 250 13.00 16.77 -18.55
N SER A 251 13.56 15.96 -19.44
CA SER A 251 14.05 14.63 -19.10
C SER A 251 15.35 14.71 -18.29
N TYR A 252 15.65 13.68 -17.50
CA TYR A 252 16.95 13.55 -16.81
C TYR A 252 18.13 13.49 -17.79
N LEU A 253 17.91 13.08 -19.06
CA LEU A 253 18.94 13.07 -20.10
C LEU A 253 19.31 14.48 -20.55
N GLU A 254 18.32 15.39 -20.63
CA GLU A 254 18.55 16.80 -20.94
C GLU A 254 19.14 17.57 -19.76
N LEU A 255 18.84 17.16 -18.53
CA LEU A 255 19.35 17.82 -17.32
C LEU A 255 20.79 17.44 -17.01
N PHE A 256 21.19 16.21 -17.34
CA PHE A 256 22.49 15.64 -17.00
C PHE A 256 23.18 14.99 -18.22
N PRO A 257 23.37 15.71 -19.33
CA PRO A 257 24.03 15.18 -20.52
C PRO A 257 25.43 14.65 -20.20
N GLU A 258 26.17 15.34 -19.33
CA GLU A 258 27.52 14.98 -18.90
C GLU A 258 27.57 13.64 -18.13
N LEU A 259 26.52 13.34 -17.37
CA LEU A 259 26.43 12.07 -16.64
C LEU A 259 26.06 10.93 -17.60
N LYS A 260 25.24 11.20 -18.62
CA LYS A 260 24.90 10.22 -19.65
C LYS A 260 26.14 9.75 -20.39
N GLU A 261 26.98 10.69 -20.84
CA GLU A 261 28.23 10.41 -21.55
C GLU A 261 29.20 9.55 -20.71
N LYS A 262 29.25 9.82 -19.41
CA LYS A 262 30.06 9.06 -18.44
C LYS A 262 29.39 7.77 -17.95
N GLN A 263 28.24 7.39 -18.50
CA GLN A 263 27.43 6.24 -18.05
C GLN A 263 27.05 6.27 -16.56
N LYS A 264 26.90 7.48 -16.00
CA LYS A 264 26.53 7.74 -14.59
C LYS A 264 25.03 8.05 -14.42
N ILE A 265 24.19 7.49 -15.28
CA ILE A 265 22.73 7.52 -15.13
C ILE A 265 22.26 6.08 -15.01
N VAL A 266 21.72 5.73 -13.84
CA VAL A 266 21.30 4.37 -13.49
C VAL A 266 19.80 4.36 -13.23
N TYR A 267 19.05 3.64 -14.06
CA TYR A 267 17.63 3.45 -13.86
C TYR A 267 17.37 2.28 -12.91
N LEU A 268 16.70 2.56 -11.78
CA LEU A 268 16.35 1.54 -10.80
C LEU A 268 15.06 0.82 -11.18
N SER A 269 15.16 -0.50 -11.35
CA SER A 269 14.02 -1.36 -11.62
C SER A 269 14.17 -2.68 -10.88
N PRO A 270 13.15 -3.12 -10.11
CA PRO A 270 13.17 -4.44 -9.50
C PRO A 270 13.09 -5.59 -10.51
N HIS A 271 12.85 -5.28 -11.80
CA HIS A 271 12.86 -6.25 -12.89
C HIS A 271 14.24 -6.42 -13.54
N SER A 272 15.23 -5.59 -13.19
CA SER A 272 16.59 -5.78 -13.70
C SER A 272 17.20 -7.08 -13.17
N LYS A 273 18.07 -7.71 -13.98
CA LYS A 273 18.86 -8.87 -13.53
C LYS A 273 20.05 -8.44 -12.69
N GLU A 274 20.60 -7.26 -12.97
CA GLU A 274 21.85 -6.78 -12.40
C GLU A 274 21.60 -6.04 -11.08
N PRO A 275 22.19 -6.48 -9.96
CA PRO A 275 22.12 -5.74 -8.70
C PRO A 275 22.97 -4.45 -8.78
N LEU A 276 22.54 -3.43 -8.05
CA LEU A 276 23.34 -2.24 -7.77
C LEU A 276 24.31 -2.56 -6.63
N GLU A 277 25.60 -2.62 -6.90
CA GLU A 277 26.60 -3.07 -5.92
C GLU A 277 26.89 -2.00 -4.85
N SER A 278 27.01 -0.73 -5.28
CA SER A 278 27.27 0.43 -4.43
C SER A 278 26.47 1.65 -4.90
N VAL A 279 26.33 2.62 -4.00
CA VAL A 279 25.77 3.95 -4.32
C VAL A 279 26.93 4.92 -4.43
N GLU A 280 27.09 5.55 -5.58
CA GLU A 280 28.25 6.37 -5.93
C GLU A 280 27.88 7.86 -5.98
N PRO A 281 28.77 8.77 -5.54
CA PRO A 281 28.57 10.20 -5.73
C PRO A 281 28.64 10.56 -7.23
N ASN A 282 28.15 11.75 -7.58
CA ASN A 282 28.11 12.25 -8.96
C ASN A 282 27.39 11.28 -9.93
N THR A 283 26.39 10.56 -9.45
CA THR A 283 25.63 9.56 -10.21
C THR A 283 24.15 9.84 -10.05
N CYS A 284 23.41 9.83 -11.16
CA CYS A 284 21.97 10.03 -11.17
C CYS A 284 21.25 8.68 -11.09
N TYR A 285 20.53 8.45 -9.98
CA TYR A 285 19.68 7.30 -9.80
C TYR A 285 18.23 7.66 -10.13
N ILE A 286 17.68 7.01 -11.15
CA ILE A 286 16.31 7.24 -11.61
C ILE A 286 15.37 6.25 -10.92
N ILE A 287 14.30 6.75 -10.31
CA ILE A 287 13.20 5.95 -9.76
C ILE A 287 11.94 6.27 -10.56
N GLY A 288 11.28 5.25 -11.10
CA GLY A 288 10.01 5.44 -11.81
C GLY A 288 8.93 5.99 -10.87
N GLY A 289 8.27 7.08 -11.24
CA GLY A 289 7.15 7.68 -10.52
C GLY A 289 5.84 6.88 -10.63
N ILE A 290 5.93 5.56 -10.45
CA ILE A 290 4.86 4.57 -10.61
C ILE A 290 4.54 3.97 -9.24
N VAL A 291 3.25 3.73 -8.96
CA VAL A 291 2.83 3.02 -7.74
C VAL A 291 2.19 1.67 -8.06
N ASP A 292 2.97 0.60 -7.87
CA ASP A 292 2.57 -0.80 -8.11
C ASP A 292 1.63 -1.39 -7.05
N ALA A 293 0.87 -0.55 -6.34
CA ALA A 293 -0.13 -1.05 -5.38
C ALA A 293 -1.27 -1.78 -6.10
N PHE A 294 -1.57 -1.38 -7.34
CA PHE A 294 -2.59 -1.95 -8.23
C PHE A 294 -2.04 -1.95 -9.65
N SER A 295 -2.51 -2.89 -10.48
CA SER A 295 -2.19 -2.85 -11.91
C SER A 295 -2.91 -1.65 -12.52
N GLU A 296 -2.14 -0.68 -13.02
CA GLU A 296 -2.67 0.43 -13.81
C GLU A 296 -2.78 -0.05 -15.27
N PRO A 297 -3.96 -0.04 -15.91
CA PRO A 297 -4.15 -0.61 -17.24
C PRO A 297 -3.26 0.02 -18.32
N GLU A 298 -2.95 1.30 -18.17
CA GLU A 298 -2.23 2.13 -19.16
C GLU A 298 -0.72 2.20 -18.88
N ILE A 299 -0.23 1.58 -17.81
CA ILE A 299 1.20 1.57 -17.45
C ILE A 299 1.74 0.15 -17.61
N PRO A 300 2.78 -0.07 -18.46
CA PRO A 300 3.38 -1.38 -18.62
C PRO A 300 3.94 -1.93 -17.30
N SER A 301 3.74 -3.23 -17.06
CA SER A 301 4.21 -3.91 -15.83
C SER A 301 5.73 -3.82 -15.60
N LYS A 302 6.50 -3.59 -16.66
CA LYS A 302 7.96 -3.45 -16.64
C LYS A 302 8.43 -2.10 -17.18
N ALA A 303 7.59 -1.07 -17.09
CA ALA A 303 7.83 0.24 -17.70
C ALA A 303 9.25 0.79 -17.47
N SER A 304 9.76 0.71 -16.23
CA SER A 304 11.12 1.16 -15.89
C SER A 304 12.25 0.46 -16.68
N ILE A 305 12.19 -0.86 -16.90
CA ILE A 305 13.24 -1.57 -17.64
C ILE A 305 13.11 -1.34 -19.15
N GLU A 306 11.88 -1.20 -19.64
CA GLU A 306 11.59 -0.90 -21.05
C GLU A 306 12.16 0.47 -21.42
N VAL A 307 11.90 1.49 -20.59
CA VAL A 307 12.46 2.83 -20.76
C VAL A 307 13.98 2.82 -20.70
N ALA A 308 14.56 2.19 -19.68
CA ALA A 308 16.02 2.12 -19.56
C ALA A 308 16.67 1.48 -20.80
N THR A 309 16.04 0.43 -21.35
CA THR A 309 16.51 -0.23 -22.56
C THR A 309 16.39 0.67 -23.78
N GLN A 310 15.25 1.34 -23.95
CA GLN A 310 14.99 2.25 -25.07
C GLN A 310 15.95 3.45 -25.07
N GLU A 311 16.29 3.96 -23.89
CA GLU A 311 17.16 5.13 -23.73
C GLU A 311 18.65 4.77 -23.63
N GLY A 312 19.00 3.48 -23.69
CA GLY A 312 20.38 3.00 -23.62
C GLY A 312 21.03 3.21 -22.25
N LEU A 313 20.26 3.14 -21.17
CA LEU A 313 20.72 3.35 -19.81
C LEU A 313 21.04 2.04 -19.09
N GLN A 314 21.97 2.11 -18.13
CA GLN A 314 22.16 1.03 -17.18
C GLN A 314 20.88 0.87 -16.35
N CYS A 315 20.38 -0.36 -16.26
CA CYS A 315 19.24 -0.68 -15.42
C CYS A 315 19.66 -1.63 -14.32
N LYS A 316 19.50 -1.23 -13.05
CA LYS A 316 19.92 -2.03 -11.89
C LYS A 316 18.75 -2.25 -10.93
N ARG A 317 18.75 -3.35 -10.20
CA ARG A 317 17.85 -3.60 -9.06
C ARG A 317 18.58 -3.35 -7.74
N LEU A 318 17.87 -3.07 -6.66
CA LEU A 318 18.51 -3.04 -5.33
C LEU A 318 19.15 -4.40 -5.02
N ASN A 319 20.31 -4.37 -4.35
CA ASN A 319 21.05 -5.58 -3.99
C ASN A 319 20.36 -6.31 -2.83
N LEU A 320 19.43 -7.18 -3.20
CA LEU A 320 18.68 -8.03 -2.30
C LEU A 320 18.57 -9.42 -2.89
N ASP A 321 18.84 -10.43 -2.08
CA ASP A 321 18.46 -11.78 -2.45
C ASP A 321 16.93 -11.93 -2.35
N TYR A 322 16.26 -12.01 -3.50
CA TYR A 322 14.79 -12.12 -3.56
C TYR A 322 14.27 -13.40 -2.89
N ARG A 323 15.11 -14.42 -2.67
CA ARG A 323 14.74 -15.61 -1.87
C ARG A 323 14.40 -15.27 -0.43
N GLN A 324 14.88 -14.13 0.08
CA GLN A 324 14.54 -13.63 1.42
C GLN A 324 13.11 -13.09 1.50
N LEU A 325 12.49 -12.72 0.37
CA LEU A 325 11.12 -12.19 0.32
C LEU A 325 10.09 -13.34 0.35
N LYS A 326 10.02 -14.07 1.47
CA LYS A 326 9.17 -15.27 1.62
C LYS A 326 7.66 -15.01 1.49
N GLY A 327 7.22 -13.76 1.65
CA GLY A 327 5.80 -13.39 1.66
C GLY A 327 5.45 -12.12 0.87
N GLY A 328 6.42 -11.54 0.18
CA GLY A 328 6.31 -10.23 -0.49
C GLY A 328 6.83 -10.22 -1.92
N ASN A 329 6.64 -9.08 -2.59
CA ASN A 329 7.24 -8.78 -3.88
C ASN A 329 8.44 -7.81 -3.70
N PRO A 330 9.37 -7.72 -4.66
CA PRO A 330 10.49 -6.78 -4.60
C PRO A 330 10.10 -5.34 -4.98
N MET A 331 8.80 -5.02 -5.06
CA MET A 331 8.32 -3.65 -5.35
C MET A 331 8.31 -2.84 -4.06
N PHE A 332 9.20 -1.86 -3.92
CA PHE A 332 9.25 -0.95 -2.77
C PHE A 332 8.68 0.42 -3.12
N THR A 333 8.24 1.17 -2.12
CA THR A 333 7.74 2.54 -2.34
C THR A 333 8.89 3.49 -2.64
N LEU A 334 8.60 4.62 -3.29
CA LEU A 334 9.62 5.60 -3.70
C LEU A 334 10.48 6.04 -2.51
N ASP A 335 9.84 6.35 -1.37
CA ASP A 335 10.52 6.79 -0.15
C ASP A 335 11.36 5.69 0.50
N GLN A 336 10.95 4.42 0.38
CA GLN A 336 11.76 3.28 0.86
C GLN A 336 13.02 3.12 0.01
N VAL A 337 12.91 3.23 -1.31
CA VAL A 337 14.08 3.15 -2.20
C VAL A 337 15.05 4.27 -1.86
N LEU A 338 14.57 5.51 -1.71
CA LEU A 338 15.40 6.64 -1.30
C LEU A 338 16.12 6.37 0.03
N ASP A 339 15.39 5.96 1.07
CA ASP A 339 15.99 5.69 2.38
C ASP A 339 17.05 4.59 2.34
N ILE A 340 16.81 3.54 1.53
CA ILE A 340 17.77 2.46 1.34
C ILE A 340 19.05 2.97 0.68
N LEU A 341 18.92 3.79 -0.38
CA LEU A 341 20.10 4.35 -1.06
C LEU A 341 20.90 5.24 -0.12
N HIS A 342 20.25 6.11 0.66
CA HIS A 342 20.90 6.98 1.65
C HIS A 342 21.72 6.16 2.66
N ASP A 343 21.10 5.21 3.35
CA ASP A 343 21.80 4.45 4.39
C ASP A 343 22.93 3.58 3.81
N VAL A 344 22.78 3.05 2.58
CA VAL A 344 23.86 2.30 1.91
C VAL A 344 25.01 3.22 1.48
N TYR A 345 24.72 4.43 1.02
CA TYR A 345 25.75 5.44 0.74
C TYR A 345 26.53 5.80 2.02
N ASP A 346 25.85 5.85 3.16
CA ASP A 346 26.45 6.01 4.50
C ASP A 346 27.16 4.73 5.01
N LYS A 347 27.50 3.79 4.11
CA LYS A 347 28.23 2.53 4.36
C LYS A 347 27.47 1.52 5.22
N SER A 348 26.14 1.58 5.24
CA SER A 348 25.34 0.51 5.84
C SER A 348 25.21 -0.69 4.91
N GLU A 349 25.17 -1.89 5.47
CA GLU A 349 24.97 -3.12 4.71
C GLU A 349 23.58 -3.18 4.07
N TRP A 350 23.52 -3.65 2.82
CA TRP A 350 22.28 -3.73 2.03
C TRP A 350 21.17 -4.50 2.75
N GLU A 351 21.47 -5.68 3.28
CA GLU A 351 20.44 -6.53 3.90
C GLU A 351 19.86 -5.89 5.15
N GLU A 352 20.69 -5.31 6.01
CA GLU A 352 20.24 -4.66 7.25
C GLU A 352 19.36 -3.45 6.94
N THR A 353 19.83 -2.60 6.01
CA THR A 353 19.11 -1.41 5.57
C THR A 353 17.74 -1.76 4.98
N ILE A 354 17.67 -2.75 4.11
CA ILE A 354 16.39 -3.17 3.53
C ILE A 354 15.46 -3.72 4.62
N ARG A 355 15.95 -4.50 5.59
CA ARG A 355 15.14 -5.00 6.72
C ARG A 355 14.62 -3.88 7.62
N ARG A 356 15.35 -2.78 7.74
CA ARG A 356 14.97 -1.58 8.51
C ARG A 356 13.77 -0.86 7.88
N TYR A 357 13.80 -0.62 6.56
CA TYR A 357 12.79 0.18 5.87
C TYR A 357 11.62 -0.62 5.28
N VAL A 358 11.81 -1.92 5.05
CA VAL A 358 10.80 -2.78 4.43
C VAL A 358 10.01 -3.56 5.50
N PRO A 359 8.66 -3.58 5.45
CA PRO A 359 7.84 -4.26 6.44
C PRO A 359 8.20 -5.74 6.62
N LYS A 360 8.38 -6.16 7.89
CA LYS A 360 8.71 -7.55 8.29
C LYS A 360 7.88 -8.63 7.59
N ARG A 361 6.58 -8.37 7.39
CA ARG A 361 5.64 -9.24 6.65
C ARG A 361 6.07 -9.65 5.24
N LYS A 362 7.02 -8.93 4.61
CA LYS A 362 7.57 -9.29 3.29
C LYS A 362 8.62 -10.40 3.39
N PHE A 363 9.31 -10.51 4.52
CA PHE A 363 10.34 -11.52 4.80
C PHE A 363 9.78 -12.77 5.51
N GLU A 364 8.60 -12.65 6.10
CA GLU A 364 7.91 -13.76 6.77
C GLU A 364 7.16 -14.65 5.76
N SER A 365 7.27 -15.96 5.92
CA SER A 365 6.55 -16.93 5.12
C SER A 365 5.04 -16.88 5.41
N LYS A 366 4.22 -17.32 4.45
CA LYS A 366 2.76 -17.45 4.66
C LYS A 366 2.40 -18.40 5.82
N SER A 367 3.29 -19.33 6.20
CA SER A 367 3.16 -20.24 7.34
C SER A 367 3.49 -19.58 8.69
N GLU A 368 4.40 -18.61 8.71
CA GLU A 368 4.78 -17.84 9.93
C GLU A 368 3.81 -16.70 10.24
N LYS A 369 2.95 -16.31 9.29
CA LYS A 369 1.85 -15.36 9.55
C LYS A 369 0.95 -15.94 10.63
N ASN A 370 1.02 -15.34 11.81
CA ASN A 370 0.31 -15.70 13.04
C ASN A 370 -1.02 -16.41 12.74
N LEU A 371 -1.10 -17.72 13.01
CA LEU A 371 -2.27 -18.56 12.70
C LEU A 371 -3.58 -17.94 13.22
N SER A 372 -3.49 -17.19 14.33
CA SER A 372 -4.58 -16.41 14.89
C SER A 372 -5.14 -15.35 13.92
N VAL A 373 -4.28 -14.61 13.23
CA VAL A 373 -4.65 -13.56 12.26
C VAL A 373 -5.30 -14.19 11.02
N LYS A 374 -4.75 -15.30 10.52
CA LYS A 374 -5.34 -16.04 9.39
C LYS A 374 -6.72 -16.59 9.75
N SER A 375 -6.86 -17.18 10.95
CA SER A 375 -8.15 -17.66 11.46
C SER A 375 -9.16 -16.51 11.60
N PHE A 376 -8.73 -15.35 12.12
CA PHE A 376 -9.57 -14.16 12.24
C PHE A 376 -10.14 -13.69 10.90
N TYR A 377 -9.30 -13.56 9.85
CA TYR A 377 -9.77 -13.16 8.52
C TYR A 377 -10.70 -14.20 7.90
N LYS A 378 -10.37 -15.49 8.03
CA LYS A 378 -11.23 -16.59 7.56
C LYS A 378 -12.61 -16.55 8.23
N ASN A 379 -12.63 -16.38 9.55
CA ASN A 379 -13.85 -16.30 10.35
C ASN A 379 -14.69 -15.07 9.98
N THR A 380 -14.04 -13.94 9.71
CA THR A 380 -14.71 -12.71 9.25
C THR A 380 -15.32 -12.89 7.86
N ALA A 381 -14.59 -13.50 6.93
CA ALA A 381 -15.07 -13.76 5.57
C ALA A 381 -16.28 -14.70 5.57
N GLU A 382 -16.22 -15.77 6.38
CA GLU A 382 -17.33 -16.73 6.50
C GLU A 382 -18.58 -16.08 7.11
N ARG A 383 -18.43 -15.26 8.16
CA ARG A 383 -19.56 -14.50 8.72
C ARG A 383 -20.19 -13.58 7.68
N ASN A 384 -19.37 -12.81 6.94
CA ASN A 384 -19.87 -11.91 5.90
C ASN A 384 -20.63 -12.67 4.81
N ARG A 385 -20.12 -13.82 4.38
CA ARG A 385 -20.79 -14.69 3.39
C ARG A 385 -22.19 -15.10 3.85
N GLN A 386 -22.34 -15.49 5.12
CA GLN A 386 -23.64 -15.91 5.65
C GLN A 386 -24.61 -14.74 5.81
N ILE A 387 -24.12 -13.55 6.22
CA ILE A 387 -24.95 -12.34 6.25
C ILE A 387 -25.47 -12.02 4.85
N ILE A 388 -24.59 -12.02 3.83
CA ILE A 388 -24.98 -11.79 2.44
C ILE A 388 -26.01 -12.84 1.99
N GLY A 389 -25.82 -14.11 2.35
CA GLY A 389 -26.78 -15.18 2.05
C GLY A 389 -28.15 -14.96 2.69
N ILE A 390 -28.21 -14.47 3.94
CA ILE A 390 -29.47 -14.09 4.60
C ILE A 390 -30.15 -12.95 3.84
N LEU A 391 -29.41 -11.90 3.46
CA LEU A 391 -29.96 -10.77 2.72
C LEU A 391 -30.53 -11.21 1.37
N GLN A 392 -29.75 -12.00 0.61
CA GLN A 392 -30.18 -12.51 -0.69
C GLN A 392 -31.42 -13.39 -0.61
N LYS A 393 -31.55 -14.19 0.47
CA LYS A 393 -32.73 -15.04 0.69
C LYS A 393 -33.99 -14.23 1.02
N ASN A 394 -33.87 -13.10 1.72
CA ASN A 394 -35.01 -12.36 2.25
C ASN A 394 -35.40 -11.13 1.43
N CYS A 395 -34.47 -10.51 0.70
CA CYS A 395 -34.69 -9.26 -0.04
C CYS A 395 -34.67 -9.45 -1.57
N GLY A 396 -34.79 -10.71 -2.04
CA GLY A 396 -34.36 -11.11 -3.38
C GLY A 396 -34.93 -10.29 -4.54
N ILE A 397 -34.03 -9.62 -5.28
CA ILE A 397 -34.13 -9.54 -6.74
C ILE A 397 -33.08 -10.49 -7.29
N ASN A 398 -33.54 -11.39 -8.14
CA ASN A 398 -32.92 -12.65 -8.54
C ASN A 398 -31.46 -12.58 -9.02
N GLN A 399 -30.82 -13.74 -8.84
CA GLN A 399 -29.90 -14.38 -9.78
C GLN A 399 -29.98 -13.81 -11.22
N ARG A 400 -29.25 -12.74 -11.49
CA ARG A 400 -28.93 -12.32 -12.86
C ARG A 400 -27.47 -11.88 -12.89
N THR A 401 -26.71 -12.67 -13.66
CA THR A 401 -25.40 -12.36 -14.25
C THR A 401 -24.34 -11.81 -13.29
N THR A 402 -23.40 -12.68 -12.95
CA THR A 402 -22.04 -12.33 -12.55
C THR A 402 -21.35 -11.52 -13.65
N THR A 403 -21.69 -10.25 -13.82
CA THR A 403 -20.80 -9.28 -14.45
C THR A 403 -19.91 -8.73 -13.37
N ASN A 404 -18.62 -9.08 -13.46
CA ASN A 404 -17.55 -8.56 -12.61
C ASN A 404 -17.39 -7.04 -12.79
N ALA A 405 -18.27 -6.25 -12.17
CA ALA A 405 -18.01 -4.84 -11.94
C ALA A 405 -17.12 -4.74 -10.70
N TYR A 406 -15.80 -4.71 -10.92
CA TYR A 406 -14.80 -4.52 -9.88
C TYR A 406 -14.86 -3.09 -9.33
N TYR A 407 -15.81 -2.81 -8.43
CA TYR A 407 -15.68 -1.64 -7.56
C TYR A 407 -14.77 -2.01 -6.38
N HIS A 408 -13.59 -1.40 -6.35
CA HIS A 408 -12.55 -1.59 -5.35
C HIS A 408 -12.99 -1.14 -3.95
N THR A 409 -13.87 -1.89 -3.29
CA THR A 409 -13.97 -1.86 -1.83
C THR A 409 -12.70 -2.48 -1.27
N SER A 410 -12.07 -1.78 -0.32
CA SER A 410 -10.72 -2.01 0.22
C SER A 410 -10.57 -3.28 1.08
N SER A 411 -11.20 -4.39 0.68
CA SER A 411 -11.15 -5.68 1.39
C SER A 411 -10.26 -6.74 0.72
N ASN A 412 -9.91 -6.59 -0.56
CA ASN A 412 -9.07 -7.58 -1.26
C ASN A 412 -7.58 -7.29 -1.06
N CYS A 413 -7.12 -7.44 0.18
CA CYS A 413 -5.79 -8.00 0.41
C CYS A 413 -6.00 -9.51 0.55
N PHE A 414 -5.34 -10.31 -0.28
CA PHE A 414 -5.36 -11.79 -0.33
C PHE A 414 -6.44 -12.44 -1.19
N GLU A 415 -6.37 -12.24 -2.50
CA GLU A 415 -6.64 -13.34 -3.44
C GLU A 415 -5.61 -13.25 -4.58
N VAL A 416 -4.53 -14.02 -4.45
CA VAL A 416 -3.61 -14.27 -5.56
C VAL A 416 -4.33 -15.26 -6.47
N LYS A 417 -4.59 -14.84 -7.71
CA LYS A 417 -5.07 -15.68 -8.81
C LYS A 417 -4.22 -16.96 -8.87
N LYS A 418 -4.85 -18.13 -8.70
CA LYS A 418 -4.27 -19.40 -9.17
C LYS A 418 -4.45 -19.41 -10.68
N GLU A 419 -3.41 -19.11 -11.43
CA GLU A 419 -3.28 -19.66 -12.77
C GLU A 419 -3.00 -21.15 -12.61
N THR A 420 -4.05 -21.96 -12.74
CA THR A 420 -3.92 -23.39 -13.01
C THR A 420 -3.30 -23.56 -14.39
N LYS A 421 -1.96 -23.65 -14.45
CA LYS A 421 -1.30 -24.34 -15.55
C LYS A 421 -1.68 -25.81 -15.45
N ILE A 422 -2.58 -26.24 -16.33
CA ILE A 422 -2.77 -27.65 -16.66
C ILE A 422 -1.47 -28.06 -17.36
N SER A 423 -0.57 -28.70 -16.61
CA SER A 423 0.57 -29.44 -17.18
C SER A 423 0.26 -30.91 -17.01
N SER A 424 -0.09 -31.56 -18.12
CA SER A 424 -0.15 -33.00 -18.26
C SER A 424 1.23 -33.61 -17.94
N LYS A 425 1.37 -34.18 -16.75
CA LYS A 425 2.43 -35.15 -16.45
C LYS A 425 1.79 -36.50 -16.16
N LYS A 426 2.00 -37.42 -17.11
CA LYS A 426 1.83 -38.87 -16.94
C LYS A 426 2.46 -39.29 -15.62
N LEU A 427 1.71 -40.05 -14.81
CA LEU A 427 2.25 -40.78 -13.68
C LEU A 427 3.33 -41.74 -14.19
N PHE A 428 4.53 -41.60 -13.63
CA PHE A 428 5.55 -42.62 -13.65
C PHE A 428 5.34 -43.44 -12.38
N ASP A 429 4.90 -44.68 -12.53
CA ASP A 429 4.74 -45.63 -11.43
C ASP A 429 6.06 -46.39 -11.20
N GLY A 430 6.26 -46.78 -9.95
CA GLY A 430 7.54 -47.16 -9.40
C GLY A 430 8.06 -48.54 -9.79
N THR A 431 9.38 -48.63 -9.65
CA THR A 431 10.13 -49.76 -9.07
C THR A 431 10.11 -51.15 -9.73
N ILE A 432 11.29 -51.47 -10.27
CA ILE A 432 12.11 -52.67 -10.05
C ILE A 432 11.56 -54.00 -10.61
N SER A 433 12.21 -54.49 -11.68
CA SER A 433 12.30 -55.92 -11.98
C SER A 433 13.70 -56.34 -12.42
N ARG A 434 14.25 -57.23 -11.60
CA ARG A 434 15.15 -58.39 -11.84
C ARG A 434 16.13 -58.43 -13.02
N LYS A 435 17.39 -58.71 -12.62
CA LYS A 435 18.46 -59.47 -13.29
C LYS A 435 17.98 -60.40 -14.43
N THR A 436 18.68 -60.37 -15.57
CA THR A 436 19.37 -61.54 -16.15
C THR A 436 20.38 -61.12 -17.24
N ASN A 437 21.57 -61.71 -17.11
CA ASN A 437 22.61 -62.08 -18.10
C ASN A 437 22.69 -61.43 -19.49
N GLY A 438 23.93 -61.07 -19.88
CA GLY A 438 24.39 -61.26 -21.27
C GLY A 438 25.49 -60.32 -21.78
N GLY A 439 26.76 -60.71 -21.63
CA GLY A 439 27.70 -60.70 -22.76
C GLY A 439 28.50 -59.44 -23.15
N LYS A 440 29.81 -59.50 -22.84
CA LYS A 440 30.99 -59.27 -23.71
C LYS A 440 31.21 -57.90 -24.40
N LYS A 441 32.29 -57.20 -23.97
CA LYS A 441 33.59 -56.92 -24.67
C LYS A 441 34.22 -55.69 -23.97
N ARG A 442 35.30 -55.82 -23.18
CA ARG A 442 36.74 -55.93 -23.53
C ARG A 442 37.26 -54.81 -24.46
N THR A 443 38.00 -53.87 -23.87
CA THR A 443 39.38 -53.38 -24.20
C THR A 443 39.65 -52.17 -23.29
N GLU A 444 40.46 -52.27 -22.24
CA GLU A 444 41.93 -52.19 -22.20
C GLU A 444 42.54 -50.82 -22.54
N ASN A 445 43.52 -50.47 -21.71
CA ASN A 445 44.49 -49.37 -21.75
C ASN A 445 43.99 -48.03 -21.19
N GLY A 446 44.57 -47.43 -20.16
CA GLY A 446 45.86 -47.66 -19.51
C GLY A 446 46.52 -46.30 -19.27
N HIS A 447 47.11 -46.13 -18.07
CA HIS A 447 48.15 -45.14 -17.77
C HIS A 447 47.74 -43.65 -17.74
N LEU A 448 48.31 -42.77 -16.94
CA LEU A 448 49.16 -42.84 -15.75
C LEU A 448 49.13 -41.40 -15.19
N PHE A 449 49.02 -41.27 -13.86
CA PHE A 449 49.76 -40.34 -13.01
C PHE A 449 49.63 -38.80 -13.07
N ARG A 450 49.68 -38.31 -11.81
CA ARG A 450 50.33 -37.11 -11.25
C ARG A 450 49.49 -35.83 -11.25
N LYS A 451 48.90 -35.48 -10.09
CA LYS A 451 49.46 -34.83 -8.88
C LYS A 451 49.75 -33.34 -9.07
N GLU A 452 49.15 -32.62 -8.12
CA GLU A 452 49.71 -31.53 -7.33
C GLU A 452 49.66 -30.09 -7.89
N THR A 453 48.84 -29.31 -7.16
CA THR A 453 49.13 -28.00 -6.54
C THR A 453 49.32 -26.78 -7.45
N LYS A 454 48.37 -25.85 -7.38
CA LYS A 454 48.39 -24.75 -6.40
C LYS A 454 46.99 -24.18 -6.19
#